data_AF-A0A8B6BNA3-F1
#
_entry.id   AF-A0A8B6BNA3-F1
#
_cell.length_a   1.000
_cell.length_b   1.000
_cell.length_c   1.000
_cell.angle_alpha   90.00
_cell.angle_beta   90.00
_cell.angle_gamma   90.00
#
_symmetry.space_group_name_H-M   'P 1'
#
loop_
_entity.id
_entity.type
_entity.pdbx_description
1 polymer ?
#
loop_
_entity_poly.entity_id
_entity_poly.type
_entity_poly.pdbx_seq_one_letter_code
_entity_poly.pdbx_strand_id
1 'polypeptide(L)'
;MTDSYIRRSLRQIKIQTSGLQQKYIPVLLSDSKGSFIKREVTNLDELKIETADAAIYIWLGAESIEQLVHKAVISLFLRISKDPNSIECKIGIRQLAKKDDKSNSWYINVDKTLKSYDLPSAHEIILNPEKNWKRLTHDVIDKTWKNRWIEIALSKSTLNYMEVNNLNFKKPNFCWSSVRDHIRDVSKGIIKSRILTGTYKTQSITNRFDETKSAECKLCMVGPEDYKHFLVKCESLNCVRKIHHNRLKSLLEDNHIPYCSMINSDEDLLEFLIDCSRNNLITVSQQRDLERICKDWIYALHAKRAQLLENK
;
A
#
# COMPACT_ATOMS: atom_id res chain seq x y z
N MET A 1 -6.01 19.53 -26.14
CA MET A 1 -4.55 19.42 -26.34
C MET A 1 -3.77 19.19 -25.04
N THR A 2 -4.37 19.37 -23.85
CA THR A 2 -3.72 19.22 -22.53
C THR A 2 -3.60 17.77 -22.01
N ASP A 3 -4.50 16.87 -22.41
CA ASP A 3 -4.50 15.47 -21.95
C ASP A 3 -3.37 14.62 -22.60
N SER A 4 -2.99 14.93 -23.85
CA SER A 4 -1.90 14.18 -24.52
C SER A 4 -0.51 14.51 -23.98
N TYR A 5 -0.33 15.71 -23.41
CA TYR A 5 0.93 16.14 -22.80
C TYR A 5 1.13 15.47 -21.43
N ILE A 6 0.09 15.44 -20.60
CA ILE A 6 0.10 14.77 -19.29
C ILE A 6 0.36 13.26 -19.45
N ARG A 7 -0.28 12.60 -20.42
CA ARG A 7 -0.03 11.18 -20.71
C ARG A 7 1.38 10.90 -21.21
N ARG A 8 2.01 11.85 -21.91
CA ARG A 8 3.40 11.74 -22.41
C ARG A 8 4.41 11.95 -21.27
N SER A 9 4.16 12.90 -20.38
CA SER A 9 4.95 13.12 -19.16
C SER A 9 4.85 11.94 -18.19
N LEU A 10 3.66 11.36 -17.99
CA LEU A 10 3.48 10.17 -17.15
C LEU A 10 4.13 8.92 -17.76
N ARG A 11 4.16 8.77 -19.09
CA ARG A 11 4.92 7.70 -19.76
C ARG A 11 6.43 7.89 -19.65
N GLN A 12 6.94 9.12 -19.76
CA GLN A 12 8.37 9.39 -19.57
C GLN A 12 8.81 9.18 -18.11
N ILE A 13 7.99 9.57 -17.14
CA ILE A 13 8.21 9.27 -15.72
C ILE A 13 8.21 7.76 -15.51
N LYS A 14 7.25 7.01 -16.07
CA LYS A 14 7.20 5.53 -15.98
C LYS A 14 8.42 4.84 -16.58
N ILE A 15 8.95 5.35 -17.71
CA ILE A 15 10.17 4.84 -18.35
C ILE A 15 11.41 5.16 -17.50
N GLN A 16 11.50 6.38 -16.95
CA GLN A 16 12.60 6.77 -16.07
C GLN A 16 12.57 6.02 -14.72
N THR A 17 11.39 5.78 -14.15
CA THR A 17 11.24 4.95 -12.94
C THR A 17 11.52 3.48 -13.23
N SER A 18 11.17 2.93 -14.39
CA SER A 18 11.53 1.54 -14.75
C SER A 18 13.06 1.34 -14.92
N GLY A 19 13.77 2.35 -15.43
CA GLY A 19 15.23 2.34 -15.51
C GLY A 19 15.90 2.51 -14.14
N LEU A 20 15.33 3.33 -13.26
CA LEU A 20 15.79 3.50 -11.87
C LEU A 20 15.49 2.26 -11.01
N GLN A 21 14.34 1.62 -11.21
CA GLN A 21 13.92 0.36 -10.58
C GLN A 21 14.91 -0.77 -10.94
N GLN A 22 15.32 -0.92 -12.19
CA GLN A 22 16.27 -1.98 -12.55
C GLN A 22 17.70 -1.75 -12.02
N LYS A 23 18.13 -0.49 -11.85
CA LYS A 23 19.52 -0.16 -11.51
C LYS A 23 19.79 -0.01 -10.00
N TYR A 24 18.80 0.41 -9.21
CA TYR A 24 19.00 0.75 -7.78
C TYR A 24 18.33 -0.22 -6.79
N ILE A 25 17.32 -0.99 -7.23
CA ILE A 25 16.72 -2.06 -6.42
C ILE A 25 17.74 -3.13 -5.98
N PRO A 26 18.75 -3.54 -6.78
CA PRO A 26 19.71 -4.56 -6.34
C PRO A 26 20.62 -4.10 -5.19
N VAL A 27 20.88 -2.80 -5.05
CA VAL A 27 21.83 -2.26 -4.06
C VAL A 27 21.20 -2.05 -2.68
N LEU A 28 19.88 -1.86 -2.61
CA LEU A 28 19.14 -1.73 -1.35
C LEU A 28 18.62 -3.07 -0.79
N LEU A 29 18.78 -4.18 -1.53
CA LEU A 29 18.12 -5.47 -1.28
C LEU A 29 19.10 -6.65 -1.18
N SER A 30 20.37 -6.41 -0.82
CA SER A 30 21.40 -7.46 -0.71
C SER A 30 21.22 -8.41 0.48
N ASP A 31 20.31 -8.11 1.40
CA ASP A 31 19.90 -9.06 2.44
C ASP A 31 18.83 -10.02 1.92
N SER A 32 18.82 -11.26 2.42
CA SER A 32 17.89 -12.34 2.03
C SER A 32 16.39 -11.97 2.06
N LYS A 33 16.01 -10.88 2.75
CA LYS A 33 14.65 -10.30 2.73
C LYS A 33 14.29 -9.59 1.41
N GLY A 34 15.30 -9.22 0.62
CA GLY A 34 15.15 -8.43 -0.59
C GLY A 34 14.63 -9.19 -1.81
N SER A 35 14.91 -10.49 -1.91
CA SER A 35 14.36 -11.34 -2.98
C SER A 35 12.84 -11.52 -2.85
N PHE A 36 12.34 -11.61 -1.61
CA PHE A 36 10.91 -11.67 -1.30
C PHE A 36 10.21 -10.37 -1.68
N ILE A 37 10.71 -9.22 -1.22
CA ILE A 37 10.14 -7.90 -1.57
C ILE A 37 10.17 -7.68 -3.08
N LYS A 38 11.25 -8.07 -3.77
CA LYS A 38 11.35 -7.93 -5.23
C LYS A 38 10.30 -8.77 -5.96
N ARG A 39 10.07 -10.03 -5.54
CA ARG A 39 9.04 -10.89 -6.15
C ARG A 39 7.63 -10.36 -5.90
N GLU A 40 7.35 -9.90 -4.67
CA GLU A 40 6.03 -9.37 -4.33
C GLU A 40 5.78 -8.00 -5.00
N VAL A 41 6.78 -7.12 -5.09
CA VAL A 41 6.67 -5.87 -5.88
C VAL A 41 6.43 -6.16 -7.36
N THR A 42 7.07 -7.20 -7.92
CA THR A 42 6.83 -7.60 -9.33
C THR A 42 5.41 -8.15 -9.52
N ASN A 43 4.90 -8.95 -8.58
CA ASN A 43 3.51 -9.43 -8.60
C ASN A 43 2.48 -8.30 -8.36
N LEU A 44 2.90 -7.23 -7.69
CA LEU A 44 2.10 -6.02 -7.47
C LEU A 44 2.20 -5.06 -8.67
N ASP A 45 3.27 -5.08 -9.46
CA ASP A 45 3.38 -4.33 -10.74
C ASP A 45 2.45 -4.90 -11.84
N GLU A 46 1.94 -6.12 -11.68
CA GLU A 46 0.83 -6.66 -12.51
C GLU A 46 -0.53 -6.02 -12.17
N LEU A 47 -0.61 -5.23 -11.10
CA LEU A 47 -1.79 -4.43 -10.81
C LEU A 47 -1.92 -3.37 -11.89
N LYS A 48 -3.11 -3.27 -12.50
CA LYS A 48 -3.39 -2.25 -13.53
C LYS A 48 -3.00 -0.87 -13.01
N ILE A 49 -2.62 0.05 -13.90
CA ILE A 49 -2.35 1.49 -13.63
C ILE A 49 -3.50 2.16 -12.83
N GLU A 50 -4.69 1.56 -12.86
CA GLU A 50 -5.90 1.97 -12.15
C GLU A 50 -5.89 1.62 -10.65
N THR A 51 -5.02 0.71 -10.23
CA THR A 51 -4.86 0.32 -8.83
C THR A 51 -4.18 1.46 -8.10
N ALA A 52 -4.72 1.87 -6.97
CA ALA A 52 -4.14 2.95 -6.20
C ALA A 52 -2.76 2.52 -5.69
N ASP A 53 -1.66 2.97 -6.32
CA ASP A 53 -0.29 2.76 -5.86
C ASP A 53 -0.14 3.07 -4.37
N ALA A 54 -0.91 4.08 -3.90
CA ALA A 54 -1.07 4.42 -2.49
C ALA A 54 -1.39 3.21 -1.62
N ALA A 55 -2.36 2.39 -2.02
CA ALA A 55 -2.77 1.21 -1.25
C ALA A 55 -1.59 0.25 -1.06
N ILE A 56 -0.71 0.09 -2.06
CA ILE A 56 0.45 -0.79 -1.96
C ILE A 56 1.45 -0.25 -0.92
N TYR A 57 1.82 1.02 -1.01
CA TYR A 57 2.79 1.64 -0.08
C TYR A 57 2.26 1.67 1.34
N ILE A 58 1.01 2.09 1.51
CA ILE A 58 0.32 2.12 2.80
C ILE A 58 0.29 0.71 3.41
N TRP A 59 -0.06 -0.28 2.61
CA TRP A 59 -0.34 -1.62 3.10
C TRP A 59 0.92 -2.44 3.39
N LEU A 60 1.98 -2.25 2.61
CA LEU A 60 3.31 -2.82 2.88
C LEU A 60 4.04 -2.07 4.00
N GLY A 61 3.57 -0.88 4.38
CA GLY A 61 4.33 0.01 5.27
C GLY A 61 5.68 0.35 4.67
N ALA A 62 5.70 0.58 3.35
CA ALA A 62 6.89 0.80 2.56
C ALA A 62 6.93 2.24 2.05
N GLU A 63 8.13 2.79 1.97
CA GLU A 63 8.37 4.10 1.37
C GLU A 63 8.30 4.04 -0.14
N SER A 64 7.84 5.11 -0.77
CA SER A 64 7.90 5.21 -2.22
C SER A 64 9.33 5.39 -2.70
N ILE A 65 9.59 4.97 -3.95
CA ILE A 65 10.92 5.19 -4.57
C ILE A 65 11.27 6.68 -4.55
N GLU A 66 10.29 7.54 -4.85
CA GLU A 66 10.46 8.99 -4.82
C GLU A 66 10.81 9.50 -3.41
N GLN A 67 10.12 9.02 -2.37
CA GLN A 67 10.43 9.34 -0.98
C GLN A 67 11.85 8.93 -0.59
N LEU A 68 12.28 7.73 -0.98
CA LEU A 68 13.64 7.23 -0.74
C LEU A 68 14.69 8.10 -1.45
N VAL A 69 14.44 8.47 -2.70
CA VAL A 69 15.31 9.35 -3.49
C VAL A 69 15.43 10.72 -2.84
N HIS A 70 14.31 11.34 -2.45
CA HIS A 70 14.33 12.65 -1.79
C HIS A 70 15.12 12.62 -0.48
N LYS A 71 14.89 11.59 0.35
CA LYS A 71 15.66 11.39 1.60
C LYS A 71 17.15 11.19 1.34
N ALA A 72 17.52 10.43 0.31
CA ALA A 72 18.92 10.18 -0.04
C ALA A 72 19.61 11.45 -0.54
N VAL A 73 18.97 12.19 -1.45
CA VAL A 73 19.47 13.45 -2.01
C VAL A 73 19.68 14.49 -0.91
N ILE A 74 18.68 14.69 -0.04
CA ILE A 74 18.78 15.62 1.08
C ILE A 74 19.84 15.15 2.08
N SER A 75 19.94 13.85 2.39
CA SER A 75 20.97 13.34 3.30
C SER A 75 22.39 13.56 2.78
N LEU A 76 22.59 13.43 1.47
CA LEU A 76 23.88 13.71 0.83
C LEU A 76 24.19 15.21 0.89
N PHE A 77 23.21 16.05 0.57
CA PHE A 77 23.35 17.50 0.67
C PHE A 77 23.72 17.95 2.09
N LEU A 78 23.02 17.44 3.10
CA LEU A 78 23.29 17.73 4.51
C LEU A 78 24.67 17.24 4.98
N ARG A 79 25.28 16.30 4.28
CA ARG A 79 26.66 15.88 4.55
C ARG A 79 27.65 16.87 3.96
N ILE A 80 27.40 17.33 2.74
CA ILE A 80 28.22 18.34 2.06
C ILE A 80 28.18 19.67 2.83
N SER A 81 27.01 20.10 3.29
CA SER A 81 26.85 21.38 4.01
C SER A 81 27.53 21.42 5.38
N LYS A 82 27.85 20.27 5.99
CA LYS A 82 28.55 20.20 7.27
C LYS A 82 30.04 20.58 7.20
N ASP A 83 30.63 20.54 6.01
CA ASP A 83 32.01 21.00 5.79
C ASP A 83 32.00 22.19 4.82
N PRO A 84 31.91 23.43 5.35
CA PRO A 84 31.93 24.65 4.54
C PRO A 84 33.21 24.81 3.69
N ASN A 85 34.30 24.15 4.08
CA ASN A 85 35.58 24.26 3.38
C ASN A 85 35.72 23.27 2.21
N SER A 86 34.87 22.25 2.16
CA SER A 86 34.85 21.26 1.07
C SER A 86 34.64 21.92 -0.29
N ILE A 87 35.22 21.32 -1.33
CA ILE A 87 35.08 21.79 -2.71
C ILE A 87 33.62 21.69 -3.14
N GLU A 88 32.94 20.62 -2.75
CA GLU A 88 31.54 20.36 -3.00
C GLU A 88 30.66 21.48 -2.44
N CYS A 89 30.86 21.86 -1.17
CA CYS A 89 30.07 22.93 -0.54
C CYS A 89 30.29 24.28 -1.24
N LYS A 90 31.54 24.63 -1.58
CA LYS A 90 31.87 25.85 -2.34
C LYS A 90 31.22 25.87 -3.73
N ILE A 91 31.23 24.73 -4.43
CA ILE A 91 30.51 24.57 -5.70
C ILE A 91 29.01 24.76 -5.47
N GLY A 92 28.46 24.18 -4.40
CA GLY A 92 27.06 24.32 -4.02
C GLY A 92 26.63 25.76 -3.85
N ILE A 93 27.34 26.53 -3.02
CA ILE A 93 27.10 27.96 -2.80
C ILE A 93 27.10 28.73 -4.13
N ARG A 94 28.13 28.51 -4.96
CA ARG A 94 28.22 29.17 -6.27
C ARG A 94 27.08 28.80 -7.21
N GLN A 95 26.66 27.53 -7.22
CA GLN A 95 25.58 27.08 -8.10
C GLN A 95 24.23 27.63 -7.65
N LEU A 96 23.96 27.65 -6.35
CA LEU A 96 22.74 28.22 -5.77
C LEU A 96 22.65 29.74 -6.00
N ALA A 97 23.78 30.45 -5.99
CA ALA A 97 23.81 31.89 -6.22
C ALA A 97 23.67 32.31 -7.70
N LYS A 98 24.08 31.45 -8.66
CA LYS A 98 24.18 31.83 -10.08
C LYS A 98 23.14 31.20 -10.99
N LYS A 99 22.58 30.05 -10.60
CA LYS A 99 21.66 29.28 -11.46
C LYS A 99 20.22 29.63 -11.11
N ASP A 100 19.38 29.66 -12.12
CA ASP A 100 17.94 29.86 -11.95
C ASP A 100 17.22 28.58 -11.51
N ASP A 101 15.96 28.73 -11.11
CA ASP A 101 15.07 27.61 -10.77
C ASP A 101 14.76 26.70 -11.97
N LYS A 102 15.16 27.03 -13.20
CA LYS A 102 14.97 26.14 -14.37
C LYS A 102 16.17 25.25 -14.62
N SER A 103 17.29 25.49 -13.96
CA SER A 103 18.52 24.72 -14.13
C SER A 103 18.35 23.25 -13.71
N ASN A 104 19.01 22.36 -14.45
CA ASN A 104 19.14 20.92 -14.14
C ASN A 104 20.29 20.62 -13.15
N SER A 105 20.81 21.65 -12.47
CA SER A 105 21.83 21.47 -11.43
C SER A 105 21.31 20.58 -10.31
N TRP A 106 22.17 19.70 -9.80
CA TRP A 106 21.87 18.91 -8.61
C TRP A 106 21.49 19.78 -7.39
N TYR A 107 22.21 20.88 -7.14
CA TYR A 107 21.93 21.80 -6.02
C TYR A 107 20.58 22.52 -6.18
N ILE A 108 20.24 22.93 -7.41
CA ILE A 108 18.93 23.54 -7.70
C ILE A 108 17.81 22.50 -7.54
N ASN A 109 18.04 21.23 -7.89
CA ASN A 109 17.09 20.16 -7.65
C ASN A 109 16.92 19.86 -6.15
N VAL A 110 18.00 19.92 -5.36
CA VAL A 110 17.91 19.81 -3.89
C VAL A 110 17.06 20.96 -3.33
N ASP A 111 17.31 22.19 -3.75
CA ASP A 111 16.56 23.37 -3.29
C ASP A 111 15.07 23.25 -3.63
N LYS A 112 14.72 22.82 -4.85
CA LYS A 112 13.35 22.50 -5.24
C LYS A 112 12.72 21.43 -4.36
N THR A 113 13.47 20.38 -4.04
CA THR A 113 12.98 19.29 -3.20
C THR A 113 12.72 19.80 -1.78
N LEU A 114 13.62 20.61 -1.21
CA LEU A 114 13.41 21.23 0.09
C LEU A 114 12.16 22.13 0.08
N LYS A 115 12.03 22.99 -0.93
CA LYS A 115 10.86 23.87 -1.13
C LYS A 115 9.55 23.09 -1.24
N SER A 116 9.52 21.92 -1.90
CA SER A 116 8.31 21.11 -2.03
C SER A 116 7.83 20.49 -0.70
N TYR A 117 8.65 20.56 0.35
CA TYR A 117 8.33 20.10 1.69
C TYR A 117 8.24 21.26 2.69
N ASP A 118 8.20 22.51 2.22
CA ASP A 118 8.25 23.73 3.04
C ASP A 118 9.44 23.74 4.03
N LEU A 119 10.56 23.14 3.62
CA LEU A 119 11.82 23.15 4.37
C LEU A 119 12.65 24.39 4.00
N PRO A 120 13.59 24.82 4.87
CA PRO A 120 14.48 25.92 4.52
C PRO A 120 15.25 25.65 3.24
N SER A 121 15.53 26.73 2.52
CA SER A 121 16.27 26.70 1.27
C SER A 121 17.64 26.04 1.45
N ALA A 122 18.17 25.50 0.35
CA ALA A 122 19.51 24.95 0.35
C ALA A 122 20.56 25.99 0.80
N HIS A 123 20.33 27.26 0.46
CA HIS A 123 21.21 28.37 0.86
C HIS A 123 21.21 28.56 2.38
N GLU A 124 20.05 28.61 3.02
CA GLU A 124 19.92 28.74 4.49
C GLU A 124 20.57 27.56 5.23
N ILE A 125 20.38 26.34 4.73
CA ILE A 125 20.96 25.14 5.34
C ILE A 125 22.50 25.13 5.27
N ILE A 126 23.09 25.63 4.18
CA ILE A 126 24.55 25.74 4.07
C ILE A 126 25.09 26.80 5.03
N LEU A 127 24.41 27.93 5.17
CA LEU A 127 24.84 29.00 6.05
C LEU A 127 24.70 28.63 7.53
N ASN A 128 23.69 27.80 7.87
CA ASN A 128 23.43 27.38 9.24
C ASN A 128 23.19 25.86 9.35
N PRO A 129 24.25 25.04 9.28
CA PRO A 129 24.11 23.59 9.36
C PRO A 129 23.86 23.14 10.81
N GLU A 130 22.61 22.80 11.13
CA GLU A 130 22.25 22.13 12.38
C GLU A 130 22.55 20.63 12.38
N LYS A 131 22.89 20.09 13.57
CA LYS A 131 23.15 18.65 13.75
C LYS A 131 21.93 17.78 13.46
N ASN A 132 20.72 18.29 13.70
CA ASN A 132 19.47 17.53 13.66
C ASN A 132 18.71 17.62 12.32
N TRP A 133 19.22 18.37 11.33
CA TRP A 133 18.57 18.55 10.02
C TRP A 133 18.18 17.24 9.36
N LYS A 134 19.02 16.21 9.43
CA LYS A 134 18.72 14.93 8.79
C LYS A 134 17.44 14.30 9.35
N ARG A 135 17.28 14.30 10.68
CA ARG A 135 16.09 13.76 11.33
C ARG A 135 14.87 14.61 10.99
N LEU A 136 14.98 15.93 11.14
CA LEU A 136 13.89 16.86 10.88
C LEU A 136 13.38 16.77 9.44
N THR A 137 14.30 16.79 8.45
CA THR A 137 13.92 16.65 7.04
C THR A 137 13.30 15.30 6.75
N HIS A 138 13.82 14.20 7.30
CA HIS A 138 13.22 12.86 7.13
C HIS A 138 11.82 12.78 7.72
N ASP A 139 11.60 13.34 8.91
CA ASP A 139 10.29 13.34 9.57
C ASP A 139 9.27 14.18 8.79
N VAL A 140 9.67 15.34 8.24
CA VAL A 140 8.81 16.18 7.39
C VAL A 140 8.45 15.46 6.10
N ILE A 141 9.43 14.83 5.44
CA ILE A 141 9.21 14.03 4.23
C ILE A 141 8.24 12.88 4.53
N ASP A 142 8.47 12.13 5.61
CA ASP A 142 7.62 11.02 6.05
C ASP A 142 6.18 11.47 6.31
N LYS A 143 6.01 12.57 7.03
CA LYS A 143 4.69 13.14 7.34
C LYS A 143 3.96 13.57 6.06
N THR A 144 4.66 14.24 5.15
CA THR A 144 4.09 14.72 3.88
C THR A 144 3.60 13.56 3.03
N TRP A 145 4.43 12.52 2.86
CA TRP A 145 4.04 11.33 2.11
C TRP A 145 2.92 10.57 2.79
N LYS A 146 2.96 10.42 4.12
CA LYS A 146 1.86 9.82 4.89
C LYS A 146 0.54 10.53 4.60
N ASN A 147 0.50 11.85 4.71
CA ASN A 147 -0.71 12.63 4.46
C ASN A 147 -1.21 12.47 3.03
N ARG A 148 -0.30 12.60 2.05
CA ARG A 148 -0.61 12.39 0.63
C ARG A 148 -1.21 11.01 0.36
N TRP A 149 -0.66 9.97 0.98
CA TRP A 149 -1.16 8.61 0.80
C TRP A 149 -2.53 8.40 1.46
N ILE A 150 -2.75 8.96 2.65
CA ILE A 150 -4.05 8.95 3.31
C ILE A 150 -5.10 9.65 2.43
N GLU A 151 -4.79 10.83 1.90
CA GLU A 151 -5.69 11.58 1.00
C GLU A 151 -6.05 10.77 -0.25
N ILE A 152 -5.05 10.18 -0.91
CA ILE A 152 -5.28 9.32 -2.09
C ILE A 152 -6.12 8.10 -1.71
N ALA A 153 -5.90 7.50 -0.54
CA ALA A 153 -6.65 6.33 -0.13
C ALA A 153 -8.12 6.67 0.17
N LEU A 154 -8.36 7.76 0.90
CA LEU A 154 -9.70 8.26 1.21
C LEU A 154 -10.48 8.68 -0.04
N SER A 155 -9.78 9.14 -1.10
CA SER A 155 -10.43 9.50 -2.36
C SER A 155 -10.86 8.30 -3.22
N LYS A 156 -10.55 7.06 -2.80
CA LYS A 156 -10.78 5.85 -3.60
C LYS A 156 -11.85 4.98 -2.94
N SER A 157 -13.02 4.90 -3.57
CA SER A 157 -14.13 4.08 -3.10
C SER A 157 -13.78 2.58 -3.01
N THR A 158 -12.76 2.11 -3.73
CA THR A 158 -12.27 0.73 -3.68
C THR A 158 -11.53 0.38 -2.39
N LEU A 159 -11.17 1.38 -1.59
CA LEU A 159 -10.48 1.25 -0.30
C LEU A 159 -11.39 1.56 0.89
N ASN A 160 -12.70 1.62 0.67
CA ASN A 160 -13.70 1.97 1.69
C ASN A 160 -13.71 1.01 2.90
N TYR A 161 -13.25 -0.23 2.73
CA TYR A 161 -13.13 -1.22 3.81
C TYR A 161 -11.78 -1.18 4.54
N MET A 162 -10.79 -0.44 4.04
CA MET A 162 -9.49 -0.31 4.70
C MET A 162 -9.57 0.77 5.79
N GLU A 163 -9.04 0.51 6.99
CA GLU A 163 -8.89 1.54 8.01
C GLU A 163 -7.65 2.39 7.73
N VAL A 164 -7.83 3.48 6.99
CA VAL A 164 -6.72 4.32 6.52
C VAL A 164 -5.99 5.04 7.66
N ASN A 165 -6.70 5.40 8.74
CA ASN A 165 -6.13 6.25 9.79
C ASN A 165 -5.17 5.49 10.71
N ASN A 166 -5.37 4.18 10.86
CA ASN A 166 -4.54 3.33 11.74
C ASN A 166 -3.28 2.79 11.03
N LEU A 167 -3.02 3.18 9.79
CA LEU A 167 -1.92 2.63 9.01
C LEU A 167 -0.58 3.23 9.41
N ASN A 168 0.39 2.34 9.58
CA ASN A 168 1.76 2.68 9.95
C ASN A 168 2.67 2.55 8.72
N PHE A 169 3.12 3.68 8.17
CA PHE A 169 3.96 3.74 6.98
C PHE A 169 5.38 3.16 7.14
N LYS A 170 5.72 2.67 8.33
CA LYS A 170 7.00 2.00 8.62
C LYS A 170 6.83 0.53 9.00
N LYS A 171 5.59 0.03 9.03
CA LYS A 171 5.28 -1.35 9.41
C LYS A 171 4.23 -1.93 8.47
N PRO A 172 4.42 -3.15 7.95
CA PRO A 172 3.39 -3.81 7.17
C PRO A 172 2.08 -3.89 7.95
N ASN A 173 0.96 -3.76 7.23
CA ASN A 173 -0.36 -3.98 7.80
C ASN A 173 -0.47 -5.41 8.37
N PHE A 174 -1.41 -5.60 9.30
CA PHE A 174 -1.68 -6.88 9.96
C PHE A 174 -1.87 -8.05 9.00
N CYS A 175 -2.52 -7.84 7.86
CA CYS A 175 -2.70 -8.88 6.84
C CYS A 175 -1.36 -9.46 6.36
N TRP A 176 -0.36 -8.62 6.11
CA TRP A 176 0.99 -9.08 5.74
C TRP A 176 1.82 -9.54 6.93
N SER A 177 1.76 -8.81 8.05
CA SER A 177 2.57 -9.18 9.23
C SER A 177 2.19 -10.55 9.81
N SER A 178 1.00 -11.05 9.49
CA SER A 178 0.51 -12.37 9.89
C SER A 178 0.80 -13.49 8.87
N VAL A 179 1.39 -13.18 7.70
CA VAL A 179 1.80 -14.18 6.69
C VAL A 179 3.08 -14.86 7.15
N ARG A 180 3.09 -16.19 7.14
CA ARG A 180 4.28 -17.00 7.39
C ARG A 180 5.02 -17.23 6.07
N ASP A 181 6.30 -17.56 6.15
CA ASP A 181 7.14 -17.88 5.00
C ASP A 181 6.80 -19.27 4.43
N HIS A 182 5.58 -19.41 3.93
CA HIS A 182 5.06 -20.62 3.31
C HIS A 182 4.20 -20.22 2.11
N ILE A 183 4.41 -20.87 0.95
CA ILE A 183 3.77 -20.48 -0.31
C ILE A 183 2.25 -20.37 -0.22
N ARG A 184 1.61 -21.31 0.49
CA ARG A 184 0.16 -21.30 0.72
C ARG A 184 -0.30 -20.08 1.54
N ASP A 185 0.47 -19.66 2.53
CA ASP A 185 0.12 -18.50 3.36
C ASP A 185 0.33 -17.18 2.61
N VAL A 186 1.35 -17.13 1.74
CA VAL A 186 1.53 -16.02 0.79
C VAL A 186 0.33 -15.92 -0.14
N SER A 187 -0.12 -17.03 -0.75
CA SER A 187 -1.31 -17.04 -1.61
C SER A 187 -2.58 -16.54 -0.88
N LYS A 188 -2.78 -16.93 0.39
CA LYS A 188 -3.89 -16.40 1.21
C LYS A 188 -3.77 -14.89 1.40
N GLY A 189 -2.56 -14.42 1.72
CA GLY A 189 -2.25 -13.00 1.83
C GLY A 189 -2.60 -12.24 0.55
N ILE A 190 -2.14 -12.73 -0.61
CA ILE A 190 -2.41 -12.14 -1.93
C ILE A 190 -3.93 -12.03 -2.20
N ILE A 191 -4.71 -13.08 -1.93
CA ILE A 191 -6.15 -13.02 -2.16
C ILE A 191 -6.83 -12.00 -1.25
N LYS A 192 -6.48 -11.97 0.05
CA LYS A 192 -7.03 -10.95 0.96
C LYS A 192 -6.60 -9.53 0.57
N SER A 193 -5.35 -9.36 0.12
CA SER A 193 -4.85 -8.11 -0.48
C SER A 193 -5.79 -7.59 -1.54
N ARG A 194 -6.17 -8.49 -2.45
CA ARG A 194 -6.95 -8.13 -3.63
C ARG A 194 -8.34 -7.68 -3.21
N ILE A 195 -8.93 -8.30 -2.20
CA ILE A 195 -10.22 -7.87 -1.66
C ILE A 195 -10.09 -6.51 -0.97
N LEU A 196 -9.13 -6.37 -0.07
CA LEU A 196 -8.89 -5.15 0.71
C LEU A 196 -8.58 -3.93 -0.19
N THR A 197 -7.89 -4.17 -1.31
CA THR A 197 -7.52 -3.12 -2.29
C THR A 197 -8.57 -2.90 -3.38
N GLY A 198 -9.67 -3.67 -3.37
CA GLY A 198 -10.71 -3.60 -4.41
C GLY A 198 -10.32 -4.16 -5.78
N THR A 199 -9.24 -4.95 -5.86
CA THR A 199 -8.71 -5.53 -7.11
C THR A 199 -9.13 -6.98 -7.33
N TYR A 200 -9.82 -7.60 -6.36
CA TYR A 200 -10.37 -8.94 -6.52
C TYR A 200 -11.51 -8.95 -7.54
N LYS A 201 -11.42 -9.81 -8.56
CA LYS A 201 -12.36 -9.86 -9.69
C LYS A 201 -13.65 -10.63 -9.34
N THR A 202 -14.66 -9.91 -8.85
CA THR A 202 -16.04 -10.41 -8.81
C THR A 202 -16.76 -10.18 -10.14
N GLN A 203 -17.95 -10.78 -10.31
CA GLN A 203 -18.75 -10.52 -11.52
C GLN A 203 -19.21 -9.06 -11.60
N SER A 204 -19.60 -8.44 -10.49
CA SER A 204 -19.97 -7.01 -10.46
C SER A 204 -18.81 -6.10 -10.89
N ILE A 205 -17.60 -6.36 -10.38
CA ILE A 205 -16.41 -5.60 -10.79
C ILE A 205 -16.10 -5.84 -12.27
N THR A 206 -16.26 -7.07 -12.75
CA THR A 206 -15.98 -7.41 -14.15
C THR A 206 -16.99 -6.73 -15.10
N ASN A 207 -18.28 -6.77 -14.79
CA ASN A 207 -19.34 -6.09 -15.54
C ASN A 207 -19.13 -4.58 -15.61
N ARG A 208 -18.69 -3.94 -14.51
CA ARG A 208 -18.40 -2.50 -14.47
C ARG A 208 -17.36 -2.05 -15.52
N PHE A 209 -16.41 -2.91 -15.87
CA PHE A 209 -15.38 -2.62 -16.88
C PHE A 209 -15.69 -3.21 -18.26
N ASP A 210 -16.68 -4.09 -18.35
CA ASP A 210 -17.06 -4.82 -19.54
C ASP A 210 -18.55 -5.13 -19.45
N GLU A 211 -19.37 -4.18 -19.92
CA GLU A 211 -20.83 -4.22 -19.81
C GLU A 211 -21.45 -5.44 -20.53
N THR A 212 -20.69 -6.10 -21.41
CA THR A 212 -21.13 -7.33 -22.09
C THR A 212 -21.21 -8.53 -21.16
N LYS A 213 -20.54 -8.49 -20.00
CA LYS A 213 -20.54 -9.57 -19.01
C LYS A 213 -21.61 -9.33 -17.97
N SER A 214 -22.37 -10.36 -17.58
CA SER A 214 -23.34 -10.25 -16.48
C SER A 214 -22.67 -9.96 -15.13
N ALA A 215 -23.28 -9.09 -14.32
CA ALA A 215 -22.90 -8.86 -12.93
C ALA A 215 -23.35 -10.00 -11.99
N GLU A 216 -24.26 -10.86 -12.45
CA GLU A 216 -24.85 -11.93 -11.64
C GLU A 216 -23.84 -12.97 -11.18
N CYS A 217 -24.05 -13.49 -9.97
CA CYS A 217 -23.25 -14.58 -9.45
C CYS A 217 -23.47 -15.85 -10.25
N LYS A 218 -22.44 -16.22 -11.02
CA LYS A 218 -22.41 -17.47 -11.79
C LYS A 218 -22.56 -18.74 -10.95
N LEU A 219 -22.43 -18.67 -9.62
CA LEU A 219 -22.61 -19.83 -8.74
C LEU A 219 -24.08 -20.07 -8.41
N CYS A 220 -24.75 -19.07 -7.81
CA CYS A 220 -26.12 -19.21 -7.30
C CYS A 220 -27.20 -18.60 -8.18
N MET A 221 -26.86 -17.68 -9.09
CA MET A 221 -27.80 -16.96 -9.98
C MET A 221 -28.88 -16.14 -9.24
N VAL A 222 -28.68 -15.77 -7.97
CA VAL A 222 -29.69 -15.04 -7.15
C VAL A 222 -29.50 -13.51 -7.18
N GLY A 223 -28.46 -12.99 -7.83
CA GLY A 223 -28.20 -11.56 -7.92
C GLY A 223 -26.74 -11.22 -8.22
N PRO A 224 -26.34 -9.93 -8.16
CA PRO A 224 -24.98 -9.50 -8.47
C PRO A 224 -23.95 -10.09 -7.50
N GLU A 225 -22.80 -10.51 -8.02
CA GLU A 225 -21.67 -10.96 -7.19
C GLU A 225 -20.79 -9.75 -6.85
N ASP A 226 -21.09 -9.10 -5.72
CA ASP A 226 -20.20 -8.15 -5.06
C ASP A 226 -19.45 -8.82 -3.89
N TYR A 227 -18.68 -8.05 -3.10
CA TYR A 227 -17.96 -8.61 -1.95
C TYR A 227 -18.90 -9.12 -0.85
N LYS A 228 -20.02 -8.45 -0.60
CA LYS A 228 -21.02 -8.88 0.39
C LYS A 228 -21.63 -10.22 -0.01
N HIS A 229 -22.03 -10.34 -1.27
CA HIS A 229 -22.54 -11.58 -1.84
C HIS A 229 -21.48 -12.68 -1.75
N PHE A 230 -20.28 -12.44 -2.26
CA PHE A 230 -19.21 -13.43 -2.30
C PHE A 230 -18.78 -13.91 -0.90
N LEU A 231 -18.58 -12.99 0.05
CA LEU A 231 -18.01 -13.30 1.36
C LEU A 231 -19.05 -13.75 2.38
N VAL A 232 -20.28 -13.21 2.30
CA VAL A 232 -21.28 -13.37 3.38
C VAL A 232 -22.52 -14.13 2.92
N LYS A 233 -23.02 -13.93 1.68
CA LYS A 233 -24.38 -14.39 1.30
C LYS A 233 -24.47 -15.56 0.32
N CYS A 234 -23.49 -15.79 -0.55
CA CYS A 234 -23.59 -16.72 -1.68
C CYS A 234 -23.88 -18.17 -1.23
N GLU A 235 -25.08 -18.69 -1.49
CA GLU A 235 -25.53 -19.99 -0.94
C GLU A 235 -24.66 -21.16 -1.39
N SER A 236 -24.13 -21.13 -2.61
CA SER A 236 -23.19 -22.14 -3.11
C SER A 236 -21.88 -22.23 -2.32
N LEU A 237 -21.58 -21.22 -1.49
CA LEU A 237 -20.39 -21.16 -0.63
C LEU A 237 -20.73 -21.32 0.86
N ASN A 238 -21.99 -21.60 1.22
CA ASN A 238 -22.47 -21.64 2.61
C ASN A 238 -21.75 -22.71 3.46
N CYS A 239 -21.42 -23.86 2.85
CA CYS A 239 -20.70 -24.92 3.55
C CYS A 239 -19.32 -24.48 4.05
N VAL A 240 -18.60 -23.66 3.27
CA VAL A 240 -17.31 -23.08 3.66
C VAL A 240 -17.51 -22.02 4.75
N ARG A 241 -18.51 -21.14 4.58
CA ARG A 241 -18.83 -20.08 5.55
C ARG A 241 -19.11 -20.66 6.94
N LYS A 242 -19.95 -21.70 7.07
CA LYS A 242 -20.28 -22.34 8.35
C LYS A 242 -19.06 -22.84 9.12
N ILE A 243 -18.12 -23.49 8.42
CA ILE A 243 -16.89 -24.02 9.04
C ILE A 243 -16.05 -22.89 9.63
N HIS A 244 -15.80 -21.84 8.84
CA HIS A 244 -14.96 -20.73 9.28
C HIS A 244 -15.65 -19.81 10.28
N HIS A 245 -16.98 -19.67 10.19
CA HIS A 245 -17.80 -18.95 11.16
C HIS A 245 -17.67 -19.55 12.55
N ASN A 246 -17.78 -20.88 12.67
CA ASN A 246 -17.62 -21.56 13.96
C ASN A 246 -16.21 -21.37 14.52
N ARG A 247 -15.17 -21.47 13.67
CA ARG A 247 -13.78 -21.22 14.09
C ARG A 247 -13.57 -19.79 14.58
N LEU A 248 -14.13 -18.80 13.89
CA LEU A 248 -14.06 -17.40 14.29
C LEU A 248 -14.78 -17.18 15.63
N LYS A 249 -15.98 -17.73 15.78
CA LYS A 249 -16.76 -17.64 17.01
C LYS A 249 -16.00 -18.23 18.20
N SER A 250 -15.48 -19.44 18.08
CA SER A 250 -14.67 -20.07 19.14
C SER A 250 -13.44 -19.23 19.50
N LEU A 251 -12.70 -18.72 18.52
CA LEU A 251 -11.53 -17.88 18.81
C LEU A 251 -11.91 -16.60 19.57
N LEU A 252 -13.03 -15.96 19.22
CA LEU A 252 -13.50 -14.76 19.89
C LEU A 252 -13.94 -15.07 21.34
N GLU A 253 -14.66 -16.17 21.55
CA GLU A 253 -15.07 -16.64 22.87
C GLU A 253 -13.86 -16.99 23.75
N ASP A 254 -12.86 -17.69 23.21
CA ASP A 254 -11.61 -18.04 23.90
C ASP A 254 -10.81 -16.80 24.33
N ASN A 255 -10.99 -15.68 23.62
CA ASN A 255 -10.36 -14.40 23.90
C ASN A 255 -11.23 -13.44 24.73
N HIS A 256 -12.38 -13.91 25.22
CA HIS A 256 -13.37 -13.12 25.94
C HIS A 256 -13.87 -11.89 25.14
N ILE A 257 -13.88 -11.97 23.81
CA ILE A 257 -14.42 -10.93 22.93
C ILE A 257 -15.87 -11.32 22.61
N PRO A 258 -16.87 -10.51 22.99
CA PRO A 258 -18.27 -10.89 22.81
C PRO A 258 -18.65 -10.87 21.33
N TYR A 259 -18.79 -12.05 20.72
CA TYR A 259 -19.10 -12.21 19.29
C TYR A 259 -20.29 -11.35 18.86
N CYS A 260 -21.42 -11.46 19.56
CA CYS A 260 -22.63 -10.72 19.24
C CYS A 260 -22.42 -9.21 19.32
N SER A 261 -21.61 -8.71 20.26
CA SER A 261 -21.34 -7.27 20.33
C SER A 261 -20.55 -6.74 19.14
N MET A 262 -19.75 -7.61 18.52
CA MET A 262 -18.85 -7.25 17.43
C MET A 262 -19.46 -7.46 16.05
N ILE A 263 -20.28 -8.49 15.89
CA ILE A 263 -20.86 -8.90 14.61
C ILE A 263 -22.37 -9.03 14.81
N ASN A 264 -23.10 -7.93 14.56
CA ASN A 264 -24.56 -7.86 14.68
C ASN A 264 -25.27 -7.99 13.32
N SER A 265 -24.54 -7.76 12.24
CA SER A 265 -25.08 -7.74 10.90
C SER A 265 -24.12 -8.38 9.88
N ASP A 266 -24.65 -8.66 8.68
CA ASP A 266 -23.84 -9.07 7.53
C ASP A 266 -22.79 -8.02 7.15
N GLU A 267 -23.07 -6.74 7.41
CA GLU A 267 -22.14 -5.65 7.11
C GLU A 267 -20.97 -5.67 8.10
N ASP A 268 -21.25 -5.85 9.39
CA ASP A 268 -20.20 -5.97 10.41
C ASP A 268 -19.30 -7.17 10.11
N LEU A 269 -19.89 -8.30 9.72
CA LEU A 269 -19.12 -9.49 9.33
C LEU A 269 -18.27 -9.21 8.09
N LEU A 270 -18.81 -8.51 7.08
CA LEU A 270 -18.08 -8.15 5.87
C LEU A 270 -16.87 -7.27 6.19
N GLU A 271 -17.09 -6.17 6.92
CA GLU A 271 -16.03 -5.27 7.34
C GLU A 271 -14.97 -5.98 8.17
N PHE A 272 -15.40 -6.83 9.12
CA PHE A 272 -14.51 -7.60 9.97
C PHE A 272 -13.64 -8.59 9.19
N LEU A 273 -14.21 -9.30 8.22
CA LEU A 273 -13.47 -10.25 7.39
C LEU A 273 -12.42 -9.53 6.52
N ILE A 274 -12.78 -8.36 5.97
CA ILE A 274 -11.88 -7.58 5.11
C ILE A 274 -10.77 -6.93 5.93
N ASP A 275 -11.11 -6.25 7.02
CA ASP A 275 -10.15 -5.52 7.86
C ASP A 275 -10.54 -5.57 9.36
N CYS A 276 -10.03 -6.59 10.07
CA CYS A 276 -10.26 -6.72 11.51
C CYS A 276 -9.50 -5.67 12.34
N SER A 277 -8.68 -4.81 11.73
CA SER A 277 -7.94 -3.74 12.42
C SER A 277 -8.78 -2.54 12.84
N ARG A 278 -10.03 -2.45 12.33
CA ARG A 278 -10.99 -1.41 12.71
C ARG A 278 -11.45 -1.51 14.16
N ASN A 279 -11.33 -2.69 14.77
CA ASN A 279 -11.92 -2.92 16.07
C ASN A 279 -10.93 -2.65 17.21
N ASN A 280 -11.20 -1.56 17.93
CA ASN A 280 -10.38 -1.12 19.07
C ASN A 280 -10.44 -2.04 20.29
N LEU A 281 -11.36 -3.03 20.32
CA LEU A 281 -11.48 -4.00 21.41
C LEU A 281 -10.43 -5.11 21.33
N ILE A 282 -9.66 -5.17 20.25
CA ILE A 282 -8.73 -6.25 19.95
C ILE A 282 -7.30 -5.82 20.26
N THR A 283 -6.60 -6.60 21.08
CA THR A 283 -5.16 -6.38 21.32
C THR A 283 -4.33 -6.77 20.09
N VAL A 284 -3.11 -6.23 19.99
CA VAL A 284 -2.18 -6.50 18.86
C VAL A 284 -1.91 -8.01 18.67
N SER A 285 -1.85 -8.79 19.75
CA SER A 285 -1.68 -10.25 19.68
C SER A 285 -2.91 -10.93 19.09
N GLN A 286 -4.10 -10.64 19.64
CA GLN A 286 -5.39 -11.17 19.17
C GLN A 286 -5.64 -10.84 17.71
N GLN A 287 -5.27 -9.64 17.29
CA GLN A 287 -5.42 -9.18 15.92
C GLN A 287 -4.69 -10.07 14.92
N ARG A 288 -3.50 -10.58 15.25
CA ARG A 288 -2.76 -11.49 14.36
C ARG A 288 -3.48 -12.81 14.15
N ASP A 289 -4.08 -13.37 15.18
CA ASP A 289 -4.77 -14.65 15.09
C ASP A 289 -6.13 -14.51 14.42
N LEU A 290 -6.86 -13.44 14.70
CA LEU A 290 -8.10 -13.09 13.99
C LEU A 290 -7.83 -12.85 12.50
N GLU A 291 -6.75 -12.13 12.19
CA GLU A 291 -6.34 -11.88 10.82
C GLU A 291 -6.00 -13.18 10.06
N ARG A 292 -5.36 -14.15 10.73
CA ARG A 292 -5.12 -15.49 10.15
C ARG A 292 -6.42 -16.22 9.83
N ILE A 293 -7.39 -16.22 10.74
CA ILE A 293 -8.70 -16.85 10.50
C ILE A 293 -9.43 -16.17 9.34
N CYS A 294 -9.42 -14.83 9.29
CA CYS A 294 -10.07 -14.08 8.21
C CYS A 294 -9.44 -14.37 6.85
N LYS A 295 -8.10 -14.42 6.76
CA LYS A 295 -7.38 -14.83 5.54
C LYS A 295 -7.71 -16.26 5.13
N ASP A 296 -7.73 -17.19 6.08
CA ASP A 296 -8.09 -18.58 5.83
C ASP A 296 -9.51 -18.69 5.27
N TRP A 297 -10.46 -17.97 5.85
CA TRP A 297 -11.85 -17.91 5.40
C TRP A 297 -11.94 -17.39 3.97
N ILE A 298 -11.40 -16.21 3.71
CA ILE A 298 -11.42 -15.55 2.40
C ILE A 298 -10.80 -16.46 1.32
N TYR A 299 -9.66 -17.08 1.63
CA TYR A 299 -8.99 -17.97 0.70
C TYR A 299 -9.79 -19.25 0.44
N ALA A 300 -10.41 -19.84 1.47
CA ALA A 300 -11.26 -21.02 1.30
C ALA A 300 -12.47 -20.74 0.40
N LEU A 301 -13.10 -19.56 0.55
CA LEU A 301 -14.17 -19.11 -0.34
C LEU A 301 -13.67 -18.92 -1.77
N HIS A 302 -12.52 -18.28 -1.96
CA HIS A 302 -11.91 -18.11 -3.28
C HIS A 302 -11.61 -19.45 -3.96
N ALA A 303 -10.99 -20.39 -3.24
CA ALA A 303 -10.67 -21.71 -3.75
C ALA A 303 -11.94 -22.49 -4.11
N LYS A 304 -12.97 -22.45 -3.26
CA LYS A 304 -14.24 -23.12 -3.55
C LYS A 304 -14.97 -22.49 -4.73
N ARG A 305 -14.96 -21.16 -4.84
CA ARG A 305 -15.51 -20.45 -6.01
C ARG A 305 -14.81 -20.85 -7.29
N ALA A 306 -13.47 -20.90 -7.30
CA ALA A 306 -12.72 -21.34 -8.48
C ALA A 306 -13.10 -22.77 -8.89
N GLN A 307 -13.10 -23.71 -7.94
CA GLN A 307 -13.50 -25.09 -8.18
C GLN A 307 -14.91 -25.22 -8.76
N LEU A 308 -15.89 -24.47 -8.23
CA LEU A 308 -17.27 -24.54 -8.70
C LEU A 308 -17.47 -23.89 -10.08
N LEU A 309 -16.65 -22.89 -10.43
CA LEU A 309 -16.68 -22.26 -11.74
C LEU A 309 -16.01 -23.10 -12.82
N GLU A 310 -15.00 -23.90 -12.48
CA GLU A 310 -14.36 -24.83 -13.42
C GLU A 310 -15.30 -25.98 -13.85
N ASN A 311 -16.28 -26.31 -13.02
CA ASN A 311 -17.24 -27.39 -13.27
C ASN A 311 -18.52 -26.93 -14.01
N LYS A 312 -18.61 -25.66 -14.41
CA LYS A 312 -19.76 -25.09 -15.13
C LYS A 312 -19.39 -24.72 -16.55
#